data_AF-E2B1A3-F1
#
_entry.id   AF-E2B1A3-F1
#
_cell.length_a   1.000
_cell.length_b   1.000
_cell.length_c   1.000
_cell.angle_alpha   90.00
_cell.angle_beta   90.00
_cell.angle_gamma   90.00
#
_symmetry.space_group_name_H-M   'P 1'
#
loop_
_entity.id
_entity.type
_entity.pdbx_description
1 polymer ?
#
loop_
_entity_poly.entity_id
_entity_poly.type
_entity_poly.pdbx_seq_one_letter_code
_entity_poly.pdbx_strand_id
1 'polypeptide(L)'
;MERIMEVELGRKVEVGEVVERKGTAGTVLIVRMAKKRDREGILERGGKINRDWGIRVDEDLTMEERKVRWRLVEKARIEKARGNEVEVGNRKMWVNGEVWRWDAEEDRWTEGSEGSEEENEEERYE
;
A
#
# COMPACT_ATOMS: atom_id res chain seq x y z
N MET A 1 -9.15 7.13 -16.08
CA MET A 1 -8.62 6.08 -15.20
C MET A 1 -9.67 5.02 -14.88
N GLU A 2 -10.86 5.40 -14.43
CA GLU A 2 -11.97 4.49 -14.09
C GLU A 2 -12.23 3.38 -15.12
N ARG A 3 -12.39 3.71 -16.41
CA ARG A 3 -12.62 2.71 -17.47
C ARG A 3 -11.52 1.65 -17.57
N ILE A 4 -10.26 2.02 -17.36
CA ILE A 4 -9.14 1.05 -17.35
C ILE A 4 -9.30 0.13 -16.14
N MET A 5 -9.60 0.68 -14.97
CA MET A 5 -9.81 -0.10 -13.75
C MET A 5 -10.95 -1.12 -13.90
N GLU A 6 -12.07 -0.71 -14.51
CA GLU A 6 -13.21 -1.60 -14.76
C GLU A 6 -12.87 -2.73 -15.74
N VAL A 7 -12.13 -2.43 -16.81
CA VAL A 7 -11.66 -3.42 -17.77
C VAL A 7 -10.74 -4.44 -17.10
N GLU A 8 -9.80 -3.97 -16.27
CA GLU A 8 -8.83 -4.84 -15.62
C GLU A 8 -9.43 -5.69 -14.51
N LEU A 9 -10.42 -5.15 -13.79
CA LEU A 9 -11.13 -5.88 -12.73
C LEU A 9 -12.29 -6.73 -13.26
N GLY A 10 -12.76 -6.49 -14.48
CA GLY A 10 -13.92 -7.18 -15.07
C GLY A 10 -15.24 -6.87 -14.38
N ARG A 11 -15.32 -5.75 -13.66
CA ARG A 11 -16.50 -5.30 -12.90
C ARG A 11 -16.51 -3.78 -12.77
N LYS A 12 -17.66 -3.21 -12.43
CA LYS A 12 -17.77 -1.79 -12.11
C LYS A 12 -16.93 -1.44 -10.89
N VAL A 13 -16.26 -0.30 -10.95
CA VAL A 13 -15.38 0.22 -9.91
C VAL A 13 -15.94 1.53 -9.41
N GLU A 14 -16.09 1.67 -8.09
CA GLU A 14 -16.53 2.93 -7.50
C GLU A 14 -15.30 3.78 -7.15
N VAL A 15 -15.11 4.85 -7.92
CA VAL A 15 -14.08 5.84 -7.70
C VAL A 15 -14.68 7.04 -6.97
N GLY A 16 -14.03 7.44 -5.87
CA GLY A 16 -14.37 8.67 -5.17
C GLY A 16 -13.65 9.85 -5.80
N GLU A 17 -12.73 10.45 -5.06
CA GLU A 17 -11.95 11.61 -5.52
C GLU A 17 -10.80 11.21 -6.47
N VAL A 18 -10.60 12.01 -7.51
CA VAL A 18 -9.44 11.94 -8.39
C VAL A 18 -8.75 13.30 -8.40
N VAL A 19 -7.51 13.35 -7.90
CA VAL A 19 -6.69 14.56 -7.89
C VAL A 19 -5.60 14.43 -8.94
N GLU A 20 -5.55 15.37 -9.87
CA GLU A 20 -4.47 15.48 -10.83
C GLU A 20 -3.32 16.33 -10.27
N ARG A 21 -2.10 15.85 -10.39
CA ARG A 21 -0.88 16.60 -10.08
C ARG A 21 0.12 16.53 -11.23
N LYS A 22 0.89 17.61 -11.41
CA LYS A 22 2.09 17.57 -12.25
C LYS A 22 3.24 16.95 -11.46
N GLY A 23 3.65 15.75 -11.85
CA GLY A 23 4.86 15.11 -11.38
C GLY A 23 6.06 15.44 -12.27
N THR A 24 7.24 14.99 -11.84
CA THR A 24 8.52 15.24 -12.53
C THR A 24 8.61 14.57 -13.91
N ALA A 25 7.89 13.47 -14.11
CA ALA A 25 7.91 12.67 -15.34
C ALA A 25 6.59 12.74 -16.13
N GLY A 26 5.65 13.60 -15.72
CA GLY A 26 4.34 13.71 -16.34
C GLY A 26 3.21 13.91 -15.33
N THR A 27 1.98 13.67 -15.76
CA THR A 27 0.79 13.80 -14.90
C THR A 27 0.66 12.59 -13.97
N VAL A 28 0.44 12.85 -12.68
CA VAL A 28 0.14 11.87 -11.65
C VAL A 28 -1.33 12.01 -11.26
N LEU A 29 -2.06 10.90 -11.24
CA LEU A 29 -3.44 10.85 -10.77
C LEU A 29 -3.47 10.14 -9.42
N ILE A 30 -3.86 10.86 -8.37
CA ILE A 30 -4.16 10.27 -7.06
C ILE A 30 -5.64 9.90 -7.08
N VAL A 31 -5.94 8.63 -6.91
CA VAL A 31 -7.30 8.10 -7.03
C VAL A 31 -7.74 7.47 -5.73
N ARG A 32 -8.74 8.06 -5.07
CA ARG A 32 -9.37 7.49 -3.89
C ARG A 32 -10.43 6.48 -4.33
N MET A 33 -10.16 5.20 -4.12
CA MET A 33 -11.10 4.12 -4.44
C MET A 33 -12.03 3.85 -3.26
N ALA A 34 -13.32 3.65 -3.52
CA ALA A 34 -14.31 3.41 -2.46
C ALA A 34 -14.14 2.03 -1.81
N LYS A 35 -13.71 1.03 -2.58
CA LYS A 35 -13.55 -0.35 -2.11
C LYS A 35 -12.07 -0.73 -2.04
N LYS A 36 -11.62 -1.12 -0.84
CA LYS A 36 -10.27 -1.66 -0.59
C LYS A 36 -9.91 -2.81 -1.54
N ARG A 37 -10.86 -3.74 -1.78
CA ARG A 37 -10.66 -4.89 -2.68
C ARG A 37 -10.39 -4.48 -4.14
N ASP A 38 -11.02 -3.39 -4.60
CA ASP A 38 -10.77 -2.90 -5.96
C ASP A 38 -9.39 -2.24 -6.05
N ARG A 39 -9.00 -1.48 -5.02
CA ARG A 39 -7.65 -0.92 -4.88
C ARG A 39 -6.58 -2.00 -4.92
N GLU A 40 -6.70 -3.02 -4.08
CA GLU A 40 -5.76 -4.15 -4.04
C GLU A 40 -5.69 -4.86 -5.39
N GLY A 41 -6.83 -5.14 -6.02
CA GLY A 41 -6.86 -5.80 -7.33
C GLY A 41 -6.25 -4.97 -8.47
N ILE A 42 -6.27 -3.63 -8.37
CA ILE A 42 -5.59 -2.75 -9.33
C ILE A 42 -4.08 -2.73 -9.09
N LEU A 43 -3.64 -2.67 -7.83
CA LEU A 43 -2.23 -2.71 -7.47
C LEU A 43 -1.57 -4.03 -7.89
N GLU A 44 -2.23 -5.16 -7.64
CA GLU A 44 -1.78 -6.49 -8.08
C GLU A 44 -1.61 -6.57 -9.61
N ARG A 45 -2.50 -5.91 -10.36
CA ARG A 45 -2.43 -5.85 -11.83
C ARG A 45 -1.56 -4.71 -12.35
N GLY A 46 -0.89 -3.93 -11.49
CA GLY A 46 -0.11 -2.76 -11.91
C GLY A 46 0.92 -3.06 -13.00
N GLY A 47 1.57 -4.23 -12.95
CA GLY A 47 2.49 -4.67 -14.00
C GLY A 47 1.83 -4.97 -15.34
N LYS A 48 0.60 -5.50 -15.34
CA LYS A 48 -0.22 -5.69 -16.55
C LYS A 48 -0.71 -4.34 -17.08
N ILE A 49 -1.20 -3.47 -16.20
CA ILE A 49 -1.67 -2.13 -16.56
C ILE A 49 -0.57 -1.32 -17.24
N ASN A 50 0.64 -1.36 -16.71
CA ASN A 50 1.78 -0.68 -17.32
C ASN A 50 2.11 -1.24 -18.72
N ARG A 51 2.03 -2.56 -18.90
CA ARG A 51 2.32 -3.22 -20.17
C ARG A 51 1.28 -2.91 -21.24
N ASP A 52 0.00 -2.94 -20.87
CA ASP A 52 -1.11 -2.85 -21.81
C ASP A 52 -1.50 -1.39 -22.08
N TRP A 53 -1.31 -0.50 -21.10
CA TRP A 53 -1.77 0.89 -21.15
C TRP A 53 -0.66 1.94 -20.99
N GLY A 54 0.58 1.54 -20.66
CA GLY A 54 1.69 2.48 -20.42
C GLY A 54 1.56 3.29 -19.13
N ILE A 55 0.67 2.89 -18.22
CA ILE A 55 0.39 3.60 -16.96
C ILE A 55 1.05 2.85 -15.81
N ARG A 56 1.95 3.53 -15.09
CA ARG A 56 2.47 3.03 -13.82
C ARG A 56 1.45 3.27 -12.72
N VAL A 57 1.10 2.20 -12.02
CA VAL A 57 0.22 2.23 -10.85
C VAL A 57 1.04 1.88 -9.62
N ASP A 58 0.93 2.68 -8.58
CA ASP A 58 1.60 2.48 -7.29
C ASP A 58 0.65 2.96 -6.17
N GLU A 59 0.91 2.56 -4.93
CA GLU A 59 0.20 3.12 -3.78
C GLU A 59 0.64 4.57 -3.55
N ASP A 60 -0.32 5.45 -3.25
CA ASP A 60 -0.04 6.82 -2.82
C ASP A 60 0.44 6.80 -1.36
N LEU A 61 1.69 6.36 -1.18
CA LEU A 61 2.35 6.30 0.10
C LEU A 61 3.06 7.63 0.39
N THR A 62 2.93 8.12 1.61
CA THR A 62 3.83 9.18 2.11
C THR A 62 5.28 8.69 2.12
N MET A 63 6.24 9.61 2.22
CA MET A 63 7.66 9.25 2.34
C MET A 63 7.93 8.37 3.57
N GLU A 64 7.18 8.55 4.65
CA GLU A 64 7.27 7.74 5.86
C GLU A 64 6.71 6.34 5.63
N GLU A 65 5.54 6.23 5.01
CA GLU A 65 4.94 4.93 4.67
C GLU A 65 5.83 4.14 3.71
N ARG A 66 6.49 4.81 2.75
CA ARG A 66 7.46 4.17 1.85
C ARG A 66 8.68 3.65 2.61
N LYS A 67 9.19 4.38 3.62
CA LYS A 67 10.27 3.91 4.50
C LYS A 67 9.84 2.69 5.32
N VAL A 68 8.65 2.75 5.93
CA VAL A 68 8.07 1.63 6.69
C VAL A 68 7.94 0.39 5.81
N ARG A 69 7.37 0.55 4.61
CA ARG A 69 7.24 -0.56 3.65
C ARG A 69 8.58 -1.13 3.23
N TRP A 70 9.59 -0.29 2.97
CA TRP A 70 10.93 -0.76 2.63
C TRP A 70 11.53 -1.60 3.76
N ARG A 71 11.42 -1.16 5.01
CA ARG A 71 11.88 -1.91 6.19
C ARG A 71 11.14 -3.24 6.35
N LEU A 72 9.83 -3.27 6.15
CA LEU A 72 9.02 -4.50 6.18
C LEU A 72 9.47 -5.48 5.10
N VAL A 73 9.68 -5.02 3.87
CA VAL A 73 10.12 -5.89 2.76
C VAL A 73 11.54 -6.44 3.00
N GLU A 74 12.45 -5.61 3.52
CA GLU A 74 13.82 -6.03 3.83
C GLU A 74 13.85 -7.08 4.96
N LYS A 75 13.14 -6.83 6.05
CA LYS A 75 12.99 -7.77 7.16
C LYS A 75 12.32 -9.07 6.71
N ALA A 76 11.27 -8.99 5.90
CA ALA A 76 10.59 -10.16 5.35
C ALA A 76 11.51 -11.02 4.48
N ARG A 77 12.39 -10.40 3.68
CA ARG A 77 13.42 -11.13 2.91
C ARG A 77 14.38 -11.89 3.82
N ILE A 78 14.85 -11.26 4.89
CA ILE A 78 15.75 -11.89 5.87
C ILE A 78 15.07 -13.06 6.57
N GLU A 79 13.84 -12.89 7.03
CA GLU A 79 13.10 -13.94 7.73
C GLU A 79 12.75 -15.12 6.80
N LYS A 80 12.37 -14.86 5.54
CA LYS A 80 12.19 -15.92 4.53
C LYS A 80 13.49 -16.67 4.25
N ALA A 81 14.63 -15.98 4.18
CA ALA A 81 15.93 -16.62 4.00
C ALA A 81 16.34 -17.49 5.20
N ARG A 82 15.78 -17.22 6.39
CA ARG A 82 15.92 -18.04 7.60
C ARG A 82 14.95 -19.22 7.65
N GLY A 83 14.04 -19.33 6.69
CA GLY A 83 13.03 -20.39 6.62
C GLY A 83 11.75 -20.11 7.42
N ASN A 84 11.54 -18.89 7.90
CA ASN A 84 10.32 -18.51 8.59
C ASN A 84 9.17 -18.26 7.60
N GLU A 85 7.94 -18.54 8.05
CA GLU A 85 6.73 -18.18 7.33
C GLU A 85 6.47 -16.69 7.52
N VAL A 86 6.30 -15.95 6.40
CA VAL A 86 6.19 -14.48 6.45
C VAL A 86 5.08 -13.96 5.55
N GLU A 87 4.18 -13.19 6.17
CA GLU A 87 3.15 -12.40 5.51
C GLU A 87 3.45 -10.90 5.69
N VAL A 88 3.34 -10.10 4.62
CA VAL A 88 3.61 -8.65 4.66
C VAL A 88 2.33 -7.89 4.37
N GLY A 89 1.87 -7.12 5.35
CA GLY A 89 0.80 -6.14 5.20
C GLY A 89 1.35 -4.73 4.97
N ASN A 90 0.46 -3.73 4.99
CA ASN A 90 0.84 -2.35 4.63
C ASN A 90 1.79 -1.69 5.64
N ARG A 91 1.53 -1.86 6.95
CA ARG A 91 2.33 -1.26 8.05
C ARG A 91 2.81 -2.29 9.09
N LYS A 92 2.55 -3.57 8.84
CA LYS A 92 2.92 -4.68 9.73
C LYS A 92 3.26 -5.92 8.90
N MET A 93 4.04 -6.81 9.47
CA MET A 93 4.30 -8.14 8.92
C MET A 93 4.05 -9.19 10.00
N TRP A 94 3.79 -10.42 9.58
CA TRP A 94 3.67 -11.57 10.47
C TRP A 94 4.83 -12.50 10.19
N VAL A 95 5.51 -12.95 11.24
CA VAL A 95 6.59 -13.95 11.16
C VAL A 95 6.17 -15.10 12.05
N ASN A 96 5.93 -16.27 11.45
CA ASN A 96 5.43 -17.45 12.18
C ASN A 96 4.16 -17.15 13.03
N GLY A 97 3.30 -16.25 12.55
CA GLY A 97 2.09 -15.82 13.24
C GLY A 97 2.26 -14.62 14.19
N GLU A 98 3.48 -14.18 14.50
CA GLU A 98 3.74 -13.05 15.40
C GLU A 98 3.76 -11.72 14.64
N VAL A 99 3.13 -10.67 15.19
CA VAL A 99 3.02 -9.36 14.52
C VAL A 99 4.24 -8.51 14.80
N TRP A 100 4.86 -8.04 13.72
CA TRP A 100 5.97 -7.10 13.73
C TRP A 100 5.56 -5.78 13.09
N ARG A 101 5.84 -4.67 13.78
CA ARG A 101 5.69 -3.31 13.27
C ARG A 101 7.03 -2.59 13.31
N TRP A 102 7.17 -1.65 12.39
CA TRP A 102 8.33 -0.78 12.34
C TRP A 102 7.96 0.58 12.91
N ASP A 103 8.57 0.95 14.04
CA ASP A 103 8.46 2.29 14.60
C ASP A 103 9.46 3.20 13.87
N ALA A 104 8.93 4.16 13.10
CA ALA A 104 9.73 5.07 12.29
C ALA A 104 10.33 6.22 13.11
N GLU A 105 9.71 6.58 14.25
CA GLU A 105 10.18 7.66 15.13
C GLU A 105 11.37 7.18 15.95
N GLU A 106 11.27 5.97 16.49
CA GLU A 106 12.27 5.38 17.37
C GLU A 106 13.31 4.51 16.63
N ASP A 107 13.17 4.31 15.32
CA ASP A 107 14.00 3.41 14.48
C ASP A 107 14.23 2.04 15.18
N ARG A 108 13.17 1.48 15.80
CA ARG A 108 13.13 0.11 16.38
C ARG A 108 11.93 -0.78 15.99
N TRP A 109 12.15 -2.09 15.86
CA TRP A 109 11.07 -3.05 15.63
C TRP A 109 10.26 -3.20 16.92
N THR A 110 8.95 -3.19 16.78
CA THR A 110 8.02 -3.44 17.89
C THR A 110 7.22 -4.70 17.61
N GLU A 111 7.30 -5.62 18.55
CA GLU A 111 6.43 -6.80 18.60
C GLU A 111 5.09 -6.34 19.16
N GLY A 112 4.02 -6.54 18.40
CA GLY A 112 2.68 -6.11 18.79
C GLY A 112 1.84 -7.30 19.23
N SER A 113 1.24 -7.24 20.41
CA SER A 113 0.03 -8.02 20.71
C SER A 113 -1.15 -7.40 19.93
N GLU A 114 -2.10 -8.19 19.47
CA GLU A 114 -3.36 -7.68 18.91
C GLU A 114 -4.09 -6.85 19.98
N GLY A 115 -3.99 -5.52 19.94
CA GLY A 115 -4.72 -4.65 20.87
C GLY A 115 -4.18 -3.23 20.99
N SER A 116 -4.67 -2.34 20.11
CA SER A 116 -4.95 -0.91 20.29
C SER A 116 -5.00 -0.25 18.91
N GLU A 117 -6.13 -0.44 18.23
CA GLU A 117 -6.64 0.60 17.35
C GLU A 117 -7.10 1.73 18.27
N GLU A 118 -6.31 2.80 18.36
CA GLU A 118 -6.88 4.12 18.59
C GLU A 118 -6.68 4.89 17.28
N GLU A 119 -7.82 5.05 16.62
CA GLU A 119 -8.07 5.96 15.51
C GLU A 119 -7.53 7.34 15.88
N ASN A 120 -6.52 7.82 15.15
CA ASN A 120 -6.31 9.25 14.96
C ASN A 120 -6.56 9.53 13.49
N GLU A 121 -7.83 9.40 13.12
CA GLU A 121 -8.40 9.89 11.87
C GLU A 121 -9.23 11.15 12.20
N GLU A 122 -8.67 12.11 12.93
CA GLU A 122 -9.25 13.44 13.07
C GLU A 122 -8.13 14.48 13.26
N GLU A 123 -8.35 15.68 12.71
CA GLU A 123 -7.44 16.83 12.69
C GLU A 123 -6.33 16.84 11.64
N ARG A 124 -6.75 16.93 10.37
CA ARG A 124 -6.22 18.00 9.51
C ARG A 124 -7.18 18.23 8.36
N TYR A 125 -7.80 19.40 8.35
CA TYR A 125 -8.14 20.30 7.23
C TYR A 125 -9.36 21.12 7.65
N GLU A 126 -9.12 22.14 8.49
CA GLU A 126 -9.81 23.43 8.33
C GLU A 126 -9.16 24.20 7.18
#